data_AF-A0AB35YAE3-F1
#
_entry.id   AF-A0AB35YAE3-F1
#
_cell.length_a   1.000
_cell.length_b   1.000
_cell.length_c   1.000
_cell.angle_alpha   90.00
_cell.angle_beta   90.00
_cell.angle_gamma   90.00
#
_symmetry.space_group_name_H-M   'P 1'
#
loop_
_entity.id
_entity.type
_entity.pdbx_description
1 polymer ?
#
loop_
_entity_poly.entity_id
_entity_poly.type
_entity_poly.pdbx_seq_one_letter_code
_entity_poly.pdbx_strand_id
1 'polypeptide(L)'
;MSSYALPFPGRDLAEKELSYDPCCPRIPEADRARIVDAAWEKGCAAARDVFAQSGGSADFFAICKANGLTVVERDIDFVSGNQRYFSDYVAGKNCVTLYLRSVDLWAQQNKMTRMEAENLILSHEYYHFLEWNKLGLTSRDYQVPMISIGPLRLGKTGIRALSEIGAHGFAHTYHQLLEAQHGKH
;
A
#
# COMPACT_ATOMS: atom_id res chain seq x y z
N MET A 1 17.95 -12.79 1.24
CA MET A 1 17.72 -11.58 2.08
C MET A 1 16.68 -10.74 1.36
N SER A 2 15.43 -10.77 1.79
CA SER A 2 14.37 -9.98 1.14
C SER A 2 14.47 -8.56 1.66
N SER A 3 15.13 -7.67 0.90
CA SER A 3 14.85 -6.25 1.04
C SER A 3 13.36 -6.09 0.77
N TYR A 4 12.61 -5.49 1.67
CA TYR A 4 11.33 -4.90 1.30
C TYR A 4 11.65 -3.70 0.39
N ALA A 5 11.96 -4.01 -0.86
CA ALA A 5 11.76 -3.10 -1.97
C ALA A 5 10.25 -2.85 -2.02
N LEU A 6 9.79 -1.65 -2.36
CA LEU A 6 8.48 -1.47 -2.98
C LEU A 6 8.60 -2.22 -4.31
N PRO A 7 8.18 -3.50 -4.41
CA PRO A 7 8.24 -4.19 -5.67
C PRO A 7 7.17 -3.55 -6.54
N PHE A 8 7.27 -3.65 -7.85
CA PHE A 8 6.16 -3.21 -8.67
C PHE A 8 4.89 -3.93 -8.18
N PRO A 9 3.81 -3.21 -7.85
CA PRO A 9 2.66 -3.79 -7.18
C PRO A 9 2.04 -4.81 -8.11
N GLY A 10 1.89 -6.04 -7.63
CA GLY A 10 1.44 -7.17 -8.43
C GLY A 10 0.84 -8.26 -7.54
N ARG A 11 -0.05 -9.09 -8.11
CA ARG A 11 -0.80 -10.08 -7.34
C ARG A 11 0.11 -11.11 -6.65
N ASP A 12 1.21 -11.49 -7.28
CA ASP A 12 2.21 -12.41 -6.71
C ASP A 12 2.86 -11.87 -5.43
N LEU A 13 2.84 -10.55 -5.24
CA LEU A 13 3.34 -9.93 -4.02
C LEU A 13 2.35 -10.11 -2.85
N ALA A 14 1.04 -10.14 -3.12
CA ALA A 14 0.02 -10.14 -2.07
C ALA A 14 0.08 -11.40 -1.17
N GLU A 15 0.30 -12.58 -1.76
CA GLU A 15 0.49 -13.82 -0.98
C GLU A 15 1.79 -13.79 -0.17
N LYS A 16 2.83 -13.20 -0.75
CA LYS A 16 4.13 -13.04 -0.10
C LYS A 16 4.05 -12.08 1.08
N GLU A 17 3.32 -10.98 0.97
CA GLU A 17 3.06 -10.04 2.07
C GLU A 17 2.40 -10.75 3.25
N LEU A 18 1.38 -11.57 3.00
CA LEU A 18 0.72 -12.33 4.07
C LEU A 18 1.71 -13.28 4.77
N SER A 19 2.61 -13.93 4.02
CA SER A 19 3.57 -14.89 4.58
C SER A 19 4.55 -14.28 5.59
N TYR A 20 4.79 -12.97 5.51
CA TYR A 20 5.68 -12.25 6.42
C TYR A 20 4.97 -11.67 7.64
N ASP A 21 3.64 -11.69 7.69
CA ASP A 21 2.90 -11.19 8.85
C ASP A 21 3.16 -12.11 10.07
N PRO A 22 3.58 -11.56 11.23
CA PRO A 22 3.80 -12.36 12.45
C PRO A 22 2.57 -13.15 12.92
N CYS A 23 1.37 -12.70 12.53
CA CYS A 23 0.10 -13.36 12.85
C CYS A 23 -0.31 -14.39 11.79
N CYS A 24 0.38 -14.49 10.65
CA CYS A 24 0.06 -15.45 9.58
C CYS A 24 -0.06 -16.90 10.05
N PRO A 25 0.83 -17.44 10.92
CA PRO A 25 0.69 -18.80 11.44
C PRO A 25 -0.60 -19.04 12.24
N ARG A 26 -1.26 -17.97 12.71
CA ARG A 26 -2.52 -18.03 13.48
C ARG A 26 -3.76 -18.00 12.58
N ILE A 27 -3.59 -17.72 11.30
CA ILE A 27 -4.67 -17.69 10.30
C ILE A 27 -4.88 -19.13 9.81
N PRO A 28 -6.10 -19.67 9.92
CA PRO A 28 -6.45 -20.95 9.30
C PRO A 28 -6.11 -20.96 7.81
N GLU A 29 -5.47 -22.02 7.33
CA GLU A 29 -5.05 -22.11 5.91
C GLU A 29 -6.21 -21.89 4.93
N ALA A 30 -7.39 -22.43 5.25
CA ALA A 30 -8.60 -22.26 4.45
C ALA A 30 -9.06 -20.80 4.31
N ASP A 31 -8.68 -19.91 5.23
CA ASP A 31 -9.05 -18.50 5.19
C ASP A 31 -8.04 -17.64 4.42
N ARG A 32 -6.78 -18.09 4.27
CA ARG A 32 -5.67 -17.24 3.80
C ARG A 32 -5.91 -16.65 2.41
N ALA A 33 -6.28 -17.48 1.44
CA ALA A 33 -6.53 -17.01 0.08
C ALA A 33 -7.69 -15.99 0.04
N ARG A 34 -8.78 -16.30 0.74
CA ARG A 34 -9.99 -15.46 0.80
C ARG A 34 -9.71 -14.07 1.39
N ILE A 35 -8.92 -13.98 2.46
CA ILE A 35 -8.62 -12.69 3.10
C ILE A 35 -7.66 -11.85 2.25
N VAL A 36 -6.73 -12.48 1.53
CA VAL A 36 -5.83 -11.81 0.58
C VAL A 36 -6.65 -11.24 -0.58
N ASP A 37 -7.51 -12.05 -1.18
CA ASP A 37 -8.38 -11.61 -2.29
C ASP A 37 -9.31 -10.47 -1.85
N ALA A 38 -9.89 -10.56 -0.64
CA ALA A 38 -10.76 -9.50 -0.12
C ALA A 38 -10.01 -8.18 0.11
N ALA A 39 -8.80 -8.24 0.69
CA ALA A 39 -7.97 -7.05 0.90
C ALA A 39 -7.52 -6.43 -0.43
N TRP A 40 -7.12 -7.27 -1.40
CA TRP A 40 -6.74 -6.83 -2.74
C TRP A 40 -7.91 -6.14 -3.45
N GLU A 41 -9.09 -6.77 -3.48
CA GLU A 41 -10.26 -6.21 -4.15
C GLU A 41 -10.74 -4.91 -3.49
N LYS A 42 -10.59 -4.76 -2.17
CA LYS A 42 -10.86 -3.50 -1.48
C LYS A 42 -9.95 -2.37 -2.00
N GLY A 43 -8.66 -2.67 -2.20
CA GLY A 43 -7.71 -1.78 -2.88
C GLY A 43 -8.13 -1.43 -4.29
N CYS A 44 -8.47 -2.44 -5.10
CA CYS A 44 -8.94 -2.26 -6.48
C CYS A 44 -10.19 -1.38 -6.57
N ALA A 45 -11.19 -1.64 -5.71
CA ALA A 45 -12.43 -0.87 -5.67
C ALA A 45 -12.15 0.60 -5.33
N ALA A 46 -11.34 0.85 -4.30
CA ALA A 46 -10.92 2.20 -3.92
C ALA A 46 -10.19 2.91 -5.06
N ALA A 47 -9.32 2.21 -5.81
CA ALA A 47 -8.62 2.79 -6.96
C ALA A 47 -9.60 3.22 -8.06
N ARG A 48 -10.58 2.38 -8.41
CA ARG A 48 -11.61 2.71 -9.40
C ARG A 48 -12.43 3.93 -8.97
N ASP A 49 -12.82 4.00 -7.70
CA ASP A 49 -13.57 5.12 -7.15
C ASP A 49 -12.78 6.43 -7.20
N VAL A 50 -11.51 6.41 -6.78
CA VAL A 50 -10.62 7.58 -6.81
C VAL A 50 -10.35 8.01 -8.25
N PHE A 51 -10.12 7.06 -9.15
CA PHE A 51 -9.88 7.34 -10.56
C PHE A 51 -11.07 8.06 -11.21
N ALA A 52 -12.29 7.60 -10.91
CA ALA A 52 -13.51 8.26 -11.37
C ALA A 52 -13.66 9.68 -10.78
N GLN A 53 -13.37 9.85 -9.49
CA GLN A 53 -13.45 11.14 -8.80
C GLN A 53 -12.38 12.14 -9.25
N SER A 54 -11.20 11.65 -9.62
CA SER A 54 -10.07 12.47 -10.09
C SER A 54 -10.15 12.80 -11.59
N GLY A 55 -11.14 12.25 -12.30
CA GLY A 55 -11.23 12.37 -13.75
C GLY A 55 -10.08 11.67 -14.49
N GLY A 56 -9.52 10.60 -13.91
CA GLY A 56 -8.40 9.85 -14.48
C GLY A 56 -7.06 10.59 -14.42
N SER A 57 -6.86 11.46 -13.42
CA SER A 57 -5.60 12.19 -13.23
C SER A 57 -4.47 11.24 -12.80
N ALA A 58 -3.28 11.40 -13.39
CA ALA A 58 -2.06 10.73 -12.95
C ALA A 58 -1.33 11.45 -11.81
N ASP A 59 -1.72 12.69 -11.50
CA ASP A 59 -1.04 13.55 -10.53
C ASP A 59 -1.51 13.28 -9.09
N PHE A 60 -0.83 12.37 -8.42
CA PHE A 60 -1.08 12.06 -7.02
C PHE A 60 -0.67 13.18 -6.07
N PHE A 61 0.22 14.11 -6.45
CA PHE A 61 0.48 15.28 -5.60
C PHE A 61 -0.77 16.17 -5.53
N ALA A 62 -1.41 16.40 -6.66
CA ALA A 62 -2.67 17.15 -6.72
C ALA A 62 -3.81 16.40 -6.00
N ILE A 63 -3.94 15.08 -6.20
CA ILE A 63 -4.97 14.26 -5.52
C ILE A 63 -4.76 14.27 -4.00
N CYS A 64 -3.52 14.09 -3.53
CA CYS A 64 -3.18 14.16 -2.11
C CYS A 64 -3.58 15.51 -1.52
N LYS A 65 -3.12 16.61 -2.15
CA LYS A 65 -3.38 17.98 -1.70
C LYS A 65 -4.88 18.28 -1.65
N ALA A 66 -5.63 17.91 -2.69
CA ALA A 66 -7.07 18.15 -2.77
C ALA A 66 -7.86 17.40 -1.67
N ASN A 67 -7.32 16.30 -1.16
CA ASN A 67 -7.95 15.50 -0.10
C ASN A 67 -7.38 15.79 1.30
N GLY A 68 -6.48 16.76 1.45
CA GLY A 68 -5.90 17.13 2.75
C GLY A 68 -4.76 16.23 3.22
N LEU A 69 -4.14 15.46 2.32
CA LEU A 69 -2.90 14.74 2.57
C LEU A 69 -1.71 15.65 2.23
N THR A 70 -0.88 15.92 3.24
CA THR A 70 0.35 16.70 3.07
C THR A 70 1.47 15.80 2.56
N VAL A 71 2.13 16.20 1.48
CA VAL A 71 3.33 15.53 0.96
C VAL A 71 4.54 16.40 1.30
N VAL A 72 5.50 15.81 2.01
CA VAL A 72 6.77 16.45 2.39
C VAL A 72 7.90 15.75 1.67
N GLU A 73 8.70 16.50 0.94
CA GLU A 73 9.85 15.94 0.24
C GLU A 73 11.13 16.15 1.05
N ARG A 74 11.99 15.12 1.07
CA ARG A 74 13.30 15.15 1.71
C ARG A 74 14.34 14.66 0.71
N ASP A 75 15.28 15.53 0.35
CA ASP A 75 16.43 15.17 -0.51
C ASP A 75 17.49 14.37 0.27
N ILE A 76 17.15 13.14 0.66
CA ILE A 76 18.05 12.20 1.32
C ILE A 76 17.87 10.79 0.76
N ASP A 77 18.90 9.96 0.90
CA ASP A 77 18.76 8.50 0.79
C ASP A 77 18.54 7.96 2.20
N PHE A 78 17.32 7.52 2.50
CA PHE A 78 16.97 7.04 3.84
C PHE A 78 17.12 5.52 3.93
N VAL A 79 18.13 5.10 4.69
CA VAL A 79 18.41 3.70 4.99
C VAL A 79 18.40 3.52 6.50
N SER A 80 17.57 2.60 6.99
CA SER A 80 17.49 2.22 8.41
C SER A 80 17.68 0.72 8.55
N GLY A 81 18.72 0.32 9.30
CA GLY A 81 19.19 -1.06 9.34
C GLY A 81 19.65 -1.52 7.95
N ASN A 82 19.08 -2.62 7.47
CA ASN A 82 19.37 -3.18 6.14
C ASN A 82 18.28 -2.84 5.10
N GLN A 83 17.43 -1.85 5.37
CA GLN A 83 16.29 -1.49 4.52
C GLN A 83 16.35 -0.03 4.11
N ARG A 84 16.09 0.23 2.83
CA ARG A 84 15.90 1.57 2.26
C ARG A 84 14.41 1.88 2.25
N TYR A 85 14.05 3.09 2.64
CA TYR A 85 12.66 3.57 2.61
C TYR A 85 12.54 4.65 1.55
N PHE A 86 11.44 4.62 0.82
CA PHE A 86 11.13 5.57 -0.24
C PHE A 86 10.13 6.62 0.24
N SER A 87 9.28 6.21 1.17
CA SER A 87 8.25 7.00 1.80
C SER A 87 8.04 6.57 3.24
N ASP A 88 7.45 7.47 4.03
CA ASP A 88 6.83 7.13 5.31
C ASP A 88 5.49 7.87 5.43
N TYR A 89 4.40 7.12 5.56
CA TYR A 89 3.11 7.67 5.98
C TYR A 89 2.94 7.61 7.50
N VAL A 90 2.64 8.76 8.10
CA VAL A 90 2.35 8.83 9.54
C VAL A 90 0.84 8.90 9.75
N ALA A 91 0.25 7.75 10.08
CA ALA A 91 -1.18 7.63 10.38
C ALA A 91 -1.64 8.66 11.42
N GLY A 92 -2.77 9.31 11.17
CA GLY A 92 -3.34 10.35 12.04
C GLY A 92 -2.73 11.75 11.90
N LYS A 93 -1.61 11.90 11.19
CA LYS A 93 -1.06 13.23 10.83
C LYS A 93 -1.42 13.69 9.42
N ASN A 94 -2.05 12.82 8.62
CA ASN A 94 -2.36 13.05 7.20
C ASN A 94 -1.13 13.62 6.47
N CYS A 95 0.03 12.99 6.68
CA CYS A 95 1.31 13.43 6.15
C CYS A 95 2.10 12.23 5.63
N VAL A 96 2.59 12.33 4.39
CA VAL A 96 3.56 11.43 3.77
C VAL A 96 4.87 12.17 3.62
N THR A 97 5.97 11.52 3.98
CA THR A 97 7.32 11.99 3.62
C THR A 97 7.83 11.16 2.45
N LEU A 98 8.39 11.79 1.41
CA LEU A 98 9.11 11.14 0.31
C LEU A 98 10.61 11.38 0.44
N TYR A 99 11.42 10.32 0.31
CA TYR A 99 12.88 10.38 0.37
C TYR A 99 13.48 10.36 -1.05
N LEU A 100 13.68 11.54 -1.64
CA LEU A 100 13.88 11.72 -3.08
C LEU A 100 15.06 10.92 -3.65
N ARG A 101 16.20 10.80 -2.93
CA ARG A 101 17.34 10.02 -3.45
C ARG A 101 17.09 8.53 -3.39
N SER A 102 16.35 8.06 -2.40
CA SER A 102 15.91 6.67 -2.36
C SER A 102 14.96 6.39 -3.53
N VAL A 103 14.03 7.31 -3.82
CA VAL A 103 13.11 7.23 -4.97
C VAL A 103 13.87 7.23 -6.29
N ASP A 104 14.85 8.10 -6.48
CA ASP A 104 15.69 8.14 -7.69
C ASP A 104 16.37 6.78 -7.97
N LEU A 105 16.95 6.17 -6.92
CA LEU A 105 17.62 4.87 -7.06
C LEU A 105 16.64 3.76 -7.45
N TRP A 106 15.42 3.80 -6.91
CA TRP A 106 14.38 2.85 -7.27
C TRP A 106 13.82 3.08 -8.67
N ALA A 107 13.64 4.35 -9.07
CA ALA A 107 13.21 4.72 -10.41
C ALA A 107 14.20 4.22 -11.47
N GLN A 108 15.50 4.40 -11.23
CA GLN A 108 16.58 3.89 -12.09
C GLN A 108 16.54 2.36 -12.22
N GLN A 109 16.37 1.64 -11.11
CA GLN A 109 16.29 0.17 -11.11
C GLN A 109 15.11 -0.35 -11.94
N ASN A 110 14.00 0.39 -11.96
CA ASN A 110 12.77 0.01 -12.66
C ASN A 110 12.60 0.69 -14.03
N LYS A 111 13.62 1.43 -14.51
CA LYS A 111 13.60 2.15 -15.79
C LYS A 111 12.41 3.11 -15.94
N MET A 112 12.03 3.77 -14.85
CA MET A 112 10.99 4.79 -14.83
C MET A 112 11.58 6.16 -14.51
N THR A 113 10.85 7.22 -14.86
CA THR A 113 11.18 8.57 -14.42
C THR A 113 10.94 8.72 -12.93
N ARG A 114 11.61 9.69 -12.28
CA ARG A 114 11.34 10.00 -10.87
C ARG A 114 9.87 10.40 -10.65
N MET A 115 9.29 11.17 -11.57
CA MET A 115 7.89 11.59 -11.45
C MET A 115 6.92 10.40 -11.49
N GLU A 116 7.14 9.41 -12.35
CA GLU A 116 6.35 8.17 -12.36
C GLU A 116 6.51 7.40 -11.05
N ALA A 117 7.75 7.32 -10.55
CA ALA A 117 8.05 6.65 -9.30
C ALA A 117 7.36 7.30 -8.09
N GLU A 118 7.45 8.62 -7.99
CA GLU A 118 6.80 9.41 -6.94
C GLU A 118 5.29 9.24 -6.98
N ASN A 119 4.66 9.29 -8.15
CA ASN A 119 3.21 9.10 -8.28
C ASN A 119 2.78 7.68 -7.91
N LEU A 120 3.56 6.65 -8.27
CA LEU A 120 3.26 5.29 -7.87
C LEU A 120 3.36 5.12 -6.34
N ILE A 121 4.46 5.60 -5.75
CA ILE A 121 4.68 5.55 -4.30
C ILE A 121 3.58 6.33 -3.57
N LEU A 122 3.25 7.53 -4.03
CA LEU A 122 2.17 8.33 -3.45
C LEU A 122 0.82 7.66 -3.60
N SER A 123 0.56 6.95 -4.70
CA SER A 123 -0.70 6.22 -4.85
C SER A 123 -0.86 5.11 -3.80
N HIS A 124 0.24 4.42 -3.47
CA HIS A 124 0.29 3.45 -2.38
C HIS A 124 -0.01 4.10 -1.03
N GLU A 125 0.72 5.17 -0.69
CA GLU A 125 0.52 5.86 0.59
C GLU A 125 -0.85 6.54 0.70
N TYR A 126 -1.40 6.99 -0.43
CA TYR A 126 -2.74 7.55 -0.49
C TYR A 126 -3.80 6.53 -0.10
N TYR A 127 -3.60 5.24 -0.40
CA TYR A 127 -4.50 4.19 0.10
C TYR A 127 -4.51 4.14 1.63
N HIS A 128 -3.35 4.20 2.30
CA HIS A 128 -3.30 4.22 3.76
C HIS A 128 -3.95 5.47 4.36
N PHE A 129 -3.87 6.60 3.66
CA PHE A 129 -4.65 7.78 4.00
C PHE A 129 -6.16 7.52 3.89
N LEU A 130 -6.64 6.85 2.83
CA LEU A 130 -8.04 6.47 2.68
C LEU A 130 -8.49 5.46 3.76
N GLU A 131 -7.68 4.47 4.10
CA GLU A 131 -7.98 3.51 5.18
C GLU A 131 -8.23 4.21 6.51
N TRP A 132 -7.41 5.22 6.82
CA TRP A 132 -7.53 5.96 8.07
C TRP A 132 -8.77 6.87 8.09
N ASN A 133 -9.12 7.50 6.97
CA ASN A 133 -10.10 8.59 6.94
C ASN A 133 -11.48 8.22 6.34
N LYS A 134 -11.56 7.21 5.47
CA LYS A 134 -12.78 6.91 4.69
C LYS A 134 -13.18 5.43 4.68
N LEU A 135 -12.22 4.52 4.49
CA LEU A 135 -12.52 3.09 4.22
C LEU A 135 -12.56 2.22 5.48
N GLY A 136 -11.94 2.67 6.57
CA GLY A 136 -11.62 1.82 7.71
C GLY A 136 -10.39 0.93 7.45
N LEU A 137 -9.65 0.63 8.52
CA LEU A 137 -8.40 -0.10 8.44
C LEU A 137 -8.61 -1.53 7.91
N THR A 138 -8.06 -1.83 6.74
CA THR A 138 -8.15 -3.17 6.10
C THR A 138 -7.50 -4.24 6.96
N SER A 139 -6.45 -3.87 7.70
CA SER A 139 -5.86 -4.75 8.71
C SER A 139 -6.84 -5.24 9.79
N ARG A 140 -7.98 -4.57 9.99
CA ARG A 140 -9.01 -4.98 10.96
C ARG A 140 -10.14 -5.81 10.34
N ASP A 141 -10.19 -5.96 9.01
CA ASP A 141 -11.24 -6.71 8.32
C ASP A 141 -11.17 -8.21 8.61
N TYR A 142 -10.00 -8.71 9.01
CA TYR A 142 -9.82 -10.04 9.59
C TYR A 142 -9.03 -9.95 10.88
N GLN A 143 -9.45 -10.71 11.89
CA GLN A 143 -8.83 -10.68 13.21
C GLN A 143 -8.57 -12.08 13.75
N VAL A 144 -7.40 -12.26 14.34
CA VAL A 144 -7.03 -13.49 15.05
C VAL A 144 -6.89 -13.23 16.56
N PRO A 145 -7.03 -14.26 17.41
CA PRO A 145 -6.77 -14.10 18.84
C PRO A 145 -5.34 -13.60 19.13
N MET A 146 -5.20 -12.67 20.08
CA MET A 146 -3.87 -12.22 20.52
C MET A 146 -3.14 -13.30 21.31
N ILE A 147 -3.87 -14.03 22.14
CA ILE A 147 -3.37 -15.11 22.98
C ILE A 147 -4.30 -16.31 22.81
N SER A 148 -3.70 -17.47 22.55
CA SER A 148 -4.39 -18.77 22.49
C SER A 148 -3.69 -19.75 23.43
N ILE A 149 -4.39 -20.23 24.46
CA ILE A 149 -3.93 -21.28 25.37
C ILE A 149 -5.00 -22.38 25.39
N GLY A 150 -4.77 -23.46 24.65
CA GLY A 150 -5.79 -24.50 24.44
C GLY A 150 -7.07 -23.92 23.83
N PRO A 151 -8.27 -24.21 24.39
CA PRO A 151 -9.53 -23.64 23.89
C PRO A 151 -9.72 -22.16 24.25
N LEU A 152 -8.93 -21.61 25.17
CA LEU A 152 -9.06 -20.23 25.63
C LEU A 152 -8.45 -19.26 24.60
N ARG A 153 -9.26 -18.30 24.14
CA ARG A 153 -8.86 -17.24 23.20
C ARG A 153 -9.07 -15.87 23.86
N LEU A 154 -8.01 -15.07 23.97
CA LEU A 154 -8.05 -13.74 24.61
C LEU A 154 -7.56 -12.65 23.66
N GLY A 155 -8.34 -11.57 23.61
CA GLY A 155 -8.07 -10.42 22.75
C GLY A 155 -8.18 -10.72 21.25
N LYS A 156 -8.17 -9.67 20.43
CA LYS A 156 -8.15 -9.77 18.97
C LYS A 156 -7.12 -8.80 18.40
N THR A 157 -6.35 -9.25 17.42
CA THR A 157 -5.44 -8.41 16.64
C THR A 157 -5.79 -8.53 15.17
N GLY A 158 -5.68 -7.41 14.46
CA GLY A 158 -5.74 -7.38 13.01
C GLY A 158 -4.50 -8.00 12.37
N ILE A 159 -4.57 -8.20 11.05
CA ILE A 159 -3.48 -8.69 10.21
C ILE A 159 -2.92 -7.50 9.44
N ARG A 160 -1.70 -7.07 9.76
CA ARG A 160 -1.11 -5.83 9.23
C ARG A 160 -0.89 -5.93 7.73
N ALA A 161 -0.46 -7.10 7.26
CA ALA A 161 -0.25 -7.35 5.83
C ALA A 161 -1.48 -7.09 4.96
N LEU A 162 -2.71 -7.17 5.49
CA LEU A 162 -3.91 -6.88 4.69
C LEU A 162 -3.98 -5.41 4.26
N SER A 163 -3.46 -4.47 5.07
CA SER A 163 -3.38 -3.06 4.66
C SER A 163 -2.37 -2.86 3.52
N GLU A 164 -1.20 -3.52 3.57
CA GLU A 164 -0.22 -3.47 2.48
C GLU A 164 -0.75 -4.13 1.20
N ILE A 165 -1.44 -5.26 1.32
CA ILE A 165 -2.09 -5.94 0.18
C ILE A 165 -3.12 -5.02 -0.49
N GLY A 166 -3.93 -4.31 0.30
CA GLY A 166 -4.87 -3.33 -0.23
C GLY A 166 -4.18 -2.15 -0.93
N ALA A 167 -3.08 -1.65 -0.36
CA ALA A 167 -2.30 -0.57 -0.97
C ALA A 167 -1.65 -0.99 -2.30
N HIS A 168 -1.11 -2.21 -2.37
CA HIS A 168 -0.61 -2.80 -3.62
C HIS A 168 -1.73 -2.95 -4.64
N GLY A 169 -2.90 -3.47 -4.23
CA GLY A 169 -4.07 -3.60 -5.10
C GLY A 169 -4.54 -2.25 -5.65
N PHE A 170 -4.51 -1.21 -4.81
CA PHE A 170 -4.84 0.16 -5.22
C PHE A 170 -3.85 0.70 -6.26
N ALA A 171 -2.56 0.72 -5.94
CA ALA A 171 -1.51 1.27 -6.81
C ALA A 171 -1.46 0.54 -8.16
N HIS A 172 -1.54 -0.80 -8.14
CA HIS A 172 -1.59 -1.62 -9.35
C HIS A 172 -2.78 -1.27 -10.24
N THR A 173 -3.98 -1.24 -9.66
CA THR A 173 -5.23 -1.00 -10.42
C THR A 173 -5.23 0.41 -11.00
N TYR A 174 -4.82 1.40 -10.22
CA TYR A 174 -4.77 2.79 -10.68
C TYR A 174 -3.78 2.95 -11.85
N HIS A 175 -2.61 2.33 -11.75
CA HIS A 175 -1.62 2.32 -12.83
C HIS A 175 -2.20 1.71 -14.13
N GLN A 176 -2.87 0.55 -14.03
CA GLN A 176 -3.52 -0.08 -15.19
C GLN A 176 -4.61 0.79 -15.83
N LEU A 177 -5.39 1.50 -15.01
CA LEU A 177 -6.42 2.42 -15.51
C LEU A 177 -5.81 3.60 -16.28
N LEU A 178 -4.68 4.14 -15.81
CA LEU A 178 -3.93 5.19 -16.51
C LEU A 178 -3.38 4.69 -17.85
N GLU A 179 -2.77 3.51 -17.88
CA GLU A 179 -2.26 2.90 -19.11
C GLU A 179 -3.38 2.68 -20.14
N ALA A 180 -4.53 2.16 -19.69
CA ALA A 180 -5.70 1.94 -20.54
C ALA A 180 -6.32 3.25 -21.06
N GLN A 181 -6.16 4.36 -20.33
CA GLN A 181 -6.58 5.69 -20.78
C GLN A 181 -5.63 6.23 -21.85
N HIS A 182 -4.32 6.08 -21.68
CA HIS A 182 -3.32 6.58 -22.62
C HIS A 182 -3.22 5.73 -23.91
N GLY A 183 -3.52 4.43 -23.84
CA GLY A 183 -3.54 3.53 -25.00
C GLY A 183 -4.77 3.67 -25.92
N LYS A 184 -5.68 4.63 -25.67
CA LYS A 184 -6.87 4.90 -26.48
C LYS A 184 -6.67 5.97 -27.57
N HIS A 185 -5.42 6.27 -27.92
CA HIS A 185 -5.08 7.23 -28.97
C HIS A 185 -4.43 6.58 -30.18
#